data_AF-A0A7W9SNU2-F1
#
_entry.id   AF-A0A7W9SNU2-F1
#
_cell.length_a   1.000
_cell.length_b   1.000
_cell.length_c   1.000
_cell.angle_alpha   90.00
_cell.angle_beta   90.00
_cell.angle_gamma   90.00
#
_symmetry.space_group_name_H-M   'P 1'
#
loop_
_entity.id
_entity.type
_entity.pdbx_description
1 polymer ?
#
loop_
_entity_poly.entity_id
_entity_poly.type
_entity_poly.pdbx_seq_one_letter_code
_entity_poly.pdbx_strand_id
1 'polypeptide(L)'
;MKRTFFDADRERRMAWFREARFGMFIHWGLYAVPGGVWKGRDIGGVGEWIFNSAQITVADYEPLQQQFNPVQFSAKEWVRTAKDAGMRYIVITSKHHDGFCLWDSKLTDWDVMGTPFKRDILKELAAECQKQKVKLCFYHSIMDWHHPDYLPRRGWDKRPTAEANFNRYVEYMKGQLKELLTNYGPIGIAWFDGEWEGTWTHERGEDLYKFVRSLQPSIIVNNRVDKGRQGMAGMTKGEFAGDYGTPEQEIPANGFGEGVDWESCMTLNDTWGFKSKDTHWKSAETLLKNLIDCASKGGNYLLNVGPTPEGTFPAPIVERLGMMGKWLKAHGEAIYGTQASPFPRPLSWGRVTRKGSKLYLHVFDTSQPRIVLPGLKTRIKGAHTLVGYSKPGTLQIDSRGNRTGSFSFSKERIPVPAVASPEGVALTLPERLKDQTIPVIVLELDGPPVVEATLPSQDAQGTVTLVAADAKIEGGTARYEAEKNCIGYWTDIKDTVSWEFQLTKPGNFIPELQLAAPRSAAGAQYTLEVRTGGTVTRWSGLVPDTGDWNAFQTVVLAPPPGPYALGVGRYVLRVIPKTKPGEGVMNLRSVRLKPV
;
A
#
# COMPACT_ATOMS: atom_id res chain seq x y z
N MET A 1 -4.76 13.54 -33.01
CA MET A 1 -3.74 14.50 -32.51
C MET A 1 -3.91 14.89 -31.03
N LYS A 2 -5.10 15.26 -30.51
CA LYS A 2 -5.22 15.67 -29.08
C LYS A 2 -4.90 14.55 -28.05
N ARG A 3 -5.33 13.30 -28.27
CA ARG A 3 -5.08 12.17 -27.34
C ARG A 3 -3.59 11.86 -27.11
N THR A 4 -2.74 12.05 -28.11
CA THR A 4 -1.29 11.76 -28.04
C THR A 4 -0.49 12.84 -27.29
N PHE A 5 -0.95 14.10 -27.27
CA PHE A 5 -0.31 15.18 -26.51
C PHE A 5 -0.61 15.10 -25.01
N PHE A 6 -1.87 14.83 -24.63
CA PHE A 6 -2.28 14.65 -23.23
C PHE A 6 -1.55 13.47 -22.55
N ASP A 7 -1.26 12.42 -23.31
CA ASP A 7 -0.50 11.27 -22.81
C ASP A 7 0.97 11.62 -22.56
N ALA A 8 1.61 12.37 -23.47
CA ALA A 8 3.01 12.79 -23.32
C ALA A 8 3.23 13.75 -22.14
N ASP A 9 2.29 14.66 -21.87
CA ASP A 9 2.34 15.53 -20.69
C ASP A 9 2.19 14.74 -19.38
N ARG A 10 1.23 13.80 -19.35
CA ARG A 10 1.04 12.89 -18.22
C ARG A 10 2.30 12.07 -17.94
N GLU A 11 2.87 11.48 -18.98
CA GLU A 11 4.09 10.67 -18.86
C GLU A 11 5.27 11.47 -18.31
N ARG A 12 5.47 12.72 -18.78
CA ARG A 12 6.51 13.60 -18.24
C ARG A 12 6.34 13.90 -16.76
N ARG A 13 5.13 14.25 -16.32
CA ARG A 13 4.89 14.58 -14.90
C ARG A 13 4.96 13.36 -13.99
N MET A 14 4.50 12.19 -14.45
CA MET A 14 4.51 10.95 -13.66
C MET A 14 5.90 10.29 -13.59
N ALA A 15 6.84 10.66 -14.47
CA ALA A 15 8.17 10.04 -14.54
C ALA A 15 8.92 10.05 -13.20
N TRP A 16 8.98 11.21 -12.51
CA TRP A 16 9.68 11.29 -11.23
C TRP A 16 8.98 10.47 -10.14
N PHE A 17 7.65 10.39 -10.18
CA PHE A 17 6.84 9.65 -9.22
C PHE A 17 7.13 8.15 -9.33
N ARG A 18 7.16 7.62 -10.56
CA ARG A 18 7.53 6.22 -10.84
C ARG A 18 8.98 5.91 -10.50
N GLU A 19 9.90 6.86 -10.67
CA GLU A 19 11.30 6.69 -10.25
C GLU A 19 11.43 6.65 -8.72
N ALA A 20 10.65 7.49 -8.02
CA ALA A 20 10.80 7.77 -6.59
C ALA A 20 10.51 6.57 -5.70
N ARG A 21 9.41 5.84 -5.95
CA ARG A 21 8.91 4.65 -5.23
C ARG A 21 8.64 4.76 -3.73
N PHE A 22 9.33 5.64 -3.01
CA PHE A 22 9.28 5.73 -1.56
C PHE A 22 9.21 7.18 -1.07
N GLY A 23 8.18 7.50 -0.29
CA GLY A 23 7.93 8.83 0.27
C GLY A 23 7.63 8.80 1.77
N MET A 24 7.79 9.96 2.41
CA MET A 24 7.37 10.20 3.79
C MET A 24 5.99 10.85 3.79
N PHE A 25 5.05 10.31 4.56
CA PHE A 25 3.84 11.04 4.94
C PHE A 25 4.06 11.66 6.32
N ILE A 26 3.66 12.92 6.52
CA ILE A 26 3.72 13.58 7.82
C ILE A 26 2.31 14.06 8.17
N HIS A 27 1.73 13.47 9.23
CA HIS A 27 0.49 13.95 9.85
C HIS A 27 0.82 14.72 11.11
N TRP A 28 0.75 16.05 11.01
CA TRP A 28 0.98 16.95 12.11
C TRP A 28 0.00 18.12 12.13
N GLY A 29 -0.40 18.54 13.32
CA GLY A 29 -1.42 19.54 13.56
C GLY A 29 -1.76 19.62 15.05
N LEU A 30 -2.81 20.36 15.40
CA LEU A 30 -3.18 20.58 16.80
C LEU A 30 -3.52 19.29 17.54
N TYR A 31 -4.02 18.26 16.83
CA TYR A 31 -4.28 16.94 17.39
C TYR A 31 -3.06 16.25 18.02
N ALA A 32 -1.82 16.68 17.70
CA ALA A 32 -0.62 16.19 18.37
C ALA A 32 -0.54 16.65 19.85
N VAL A 33 -1.13 17.80 20.20
CA VAL A 33 -1.13 18.35 21.58
C VAL A 33 -1.85 17.43 22.55
N PRO A 34 -3.12 17.04 22.33
CA PRO A 34 -3.78 16.05 23.18
C PRO A 34 -3.24 14.63 22.98
N GLY A 35 -2.63 14.32 21.82
CA GLY A 35 -1.91 13.06 21.59
C GLY A 35 -2.74 11.81 21.88
N GLY A 36 -4.03 11.83 21.52
CA GLY A 36 -4.97 10.73 21.77
C GLY A 36 -5.63 10.72 23.16
N VAL A 37 -5.34 11.70 24.03
CA VAL A 37 -5.94 11.81 25.37
C VAL A 37 -6.75 13.10 25.47
N TRP A 38 -8.03 13.01 25.85
CA TRP A 38 -8.89 14.17 26.07
C TRP A 38 -9.53 14.14 27.46
N LYS A 39 -9.36 15.23 28.22
CA LYS A 39 -9.88 15.37 29.60
C LYS A 39 -9.55 14.13 30.48
N GLY A 40 -8.29 13.67 30.42
CA GLY A 40 -7.78 12.53 31.18
C GLY A 40 -8.17 11.14 30.66
N ARG A 41 -8.97 11.05 29.57
CA ARG A 41 -9.42 9.78 29.00
C ARG A 41 -8.67 9.45 27.71
N ASP A 42 -8.31 8.19 27.56
CA ASP A 42 -7.79 7.66 26.30
C ASP A 42 -8.92 7.57 25.28
N ILE A 43 -8.72 8.17 24.11
CA ILE A 43 -9.71 8.24 23.05
C ILE A 43 -9.40 7.18 22.01
N GLY A 44 -10.37 6.29 21.76
CA GLY A 44 -10.28 5.26 20.73
C GLY A 44 -10.11 5.84 19.32
N GLY A 45 -9.65 4.99 18.39
CA GLY A 45 -9.35 5.39 17.02
C GLY A 45 -8.00 6.08 16.85
N VAL A 46 -7.85 6.75 15.72
CA VAL A 46 -6.62 7.41 15.26
C VAL A 46 -6.48 8.83 15.82
N GLY A 47 -5.24 9.28 16.06
CA GLY A 47 -4.94 10.48 16.84
C GLY A 47 -5.48 11.77 16.24
N GLU A 48 -5.38 11.92 14.92
CA GLU A 48 -5.82 13.09 14.16
C GLU A 48 -7.35 13.23 14.04
N TRP A 49 -8.09 12.17 14.38
CA TRP A 49 -9.55 12.21 14.45
C TRP A 49 -10.08 12.55 15.86
N ILE A 50 -9.22 12.88 16.82
CA ILE A 50 -9.62 13.13 18.22
C ILE A 50 -10.74 14.18 18.36
N PHE A 51 -10.75 15.22 17.51
CA PHE A 51 -11.82 16.21 17.46
C PHE A 51 -13.19 15.54 17.28
N ASN A 52 -13.30 14.64 16.30
CA ASN A 52 -14.51 13.87 16.05
C ASN A 52 -14.75 12.74 17.06
N SER A 53 -13.71 11.93 17.36
CA SER A 53 -13.84 10.72 18.19
C SER A 53 -14.19 11.05 19.64
N ALA A 54 -13.67 12.16 20.17
CA ALA A 54 -14.03 12.66 21.50
C ALA A 54 -15.20 13.66 21.47
N GLN A 55 -15.76 13.96 20.30
CA GLN A 55 -16.87 14.90 20.09
C GLN A 55 -16.59 16.25 20.75
N ILE A 56 -15.40 16.79 20.51
CA ILE A 56 -14.94 18.05 21.09
C ILE A 56 -15.70 19.18 20.39
N THR A 57 -16.19 20.17 21.12
CA THR A 57 -16.79 21.36 20.47
C THR A 57 -15.68 22.23 19.87
N VAL A 58 -15.99 23.05 18.86
CA VAL A 58 -15.01 24.01 18.31
C VAL A 58 -14.45 24.91 19.43
N ALA A 59 -15.32 25.43 20.30
CA ALA A 59 -14.91 26.29 21.41
C ALA A 59 -13.99 25.59 22.42
N ASP A 60 -14.14 24.27 22.63
CA ASP A 60 -13.24 23.48 23.48
C ASP A 60 -11.91 23.13 22.77
N TYR A 61 -11.90 23.08 21.43
CA TYR A 61 -10.72 22.72 20.64
C TYR A 61 -9.83 23.94 20.33
N GLU A 62 -10.43 25.11 20.12
CA GLU A 62 -9.75 26.38 19.82
C GLU A 62 -8.59 26.73 20.78
N PRO A 63 -8.72 26.52 22.11
CA PRO A 63 -7.62 26.76 23.05
C PRO A 63 -6.34 25.95 22.78
N LEU A 64 -6.40 24.85 22.03
CA LEU A 64 -5.21 24.09 21.65
C LEU A 64 -4.25 24.89 20.76
N GLN A 65 -4.75 25.87 20.00
CA GLN A 65 -3.90 26.76 19.19
C GLN A 65 -2.86 27.48 20.06
N GLN A 66 -3.24 27.88 21.28
CA GLN A 66 -2.32 28.55 22.20
C GLN A 66 -1.35 27.59 22.92
N GLN A 67 -1.62 26.28 22.85
CA GLN A 67 -0.73 25.24 23.40
C GLN A 67 0.26 24.71 22.37
N PHE A 68 -0.02 24.91 21.07
CA PHE A 68 0.85 24.46 20.00
C PHE A 68 2.09 25.36 19.89
N ASN A 69 3.18 24.94 20.52
CA ASN A 69 4.45 25.66 20.48
C ASN A 69 5.64 24.69 20.26
N PRO A 70 5.84 24.19 19.03
CA PRO A 70 6.84 23.18 18.72
C PRO A 70 8.27 23.74 18.66
N VAL A 71 8.80 24.16 19.81
CA VAL A 71 10.13 24.80 19.92
C VAL A 71 11.29 23.92 19.43
N GLN A 72 11.09 22.60 19.30
CA GLN A 72 12.10 21.67 18.80
C GLN A 72 11.95 21.37 17.30
N PHE A 73 10.95 21.96 16.62
CA PHE A 73 10.78 21.80 15.18
C PHE A 73 11.99 22.29 14.40
N SER A 74 12.47 21.42 13.51
CA SER A 74 13.55 21.69 12.57
C SER A 74 13.25 21.06 11.22
N ALA A 75 12.90 21.90 10.22
CA ALA A 75 12.74 21.45 8.84
C ALA A 75 14.00 20.73 8.33
N LYS A 76 15.19 21.19 8.73
CA LYS A 76 16.48 20.53 8.43
C LYS A 76 16.53 19.10 8.90
N GLU A 77 16.17 18.83 10.15
CA GLU A 77 16.23 17.48 10.71
C GLU A 77 15.14 16.58 10.13
N TRP A 78 13.95 17.12 9.84
CA TRP A 78 12.88 16.34 9.20
C TRP A 78 13.27 15.91 7.79
N VAL A 79 13.73 16.85 6.96
CA VAL A 79 14.16 16.55 5.58
C VAL A 79 15.39 15.65 5.58
N ARG A 80 16.32 15.83 6.52
CA ARG A 80 17.48 14.95 6.68
C ARG A 80 17.04 13.52 7.03
N THR A 81 16.11 13.37 7.97
CA THR A 81 15.59 12.06 8.38
C THR A 81 14.95 11.33 7.19
N ALA A 82 14.11 12.01 6.40
CA ALA A 82 13.52 11.43 5.20
C ALA A 82 14.58 11.00 4.18
N LYS A 83 15.56 11.87 3.93
CA LYS A 83 16.65 11.61 2.97
C LYS A 83 17.54 10.45 3.40
N ASP A 84 17.93 10.40 4.67
CA ASP A 84 18.75 9.33 5.24
C ASP A 84 18.01 7.99 5.22
N ALA A 85 16.69 8.01 5.36
CA ALA A 85 15.81 6.85 5.18
C ALA A 85 15.68 6.39 3.72
N GLY A 86 16.18 7.16 2.74
CA GLY A 86 16.06 6.88 1.32
C GLY A 86 14.76 7.37 0.68
N MET A 87 13.93 8.15 1.38
CA MET A 87 12.71 8.70 0.78
C MET A 87 13.06 9.81 -0.23
N ARG A 88 12.27 9.91 -1.31
CA ARG A 88 12.52 10.86 -2.41
C ARG A 88 11.58 12.07 -2.38
N TYR A 89 10.50 11.98 -1.64
CA TYR A 89 9.50 13.02 -1.49
C TYR A 89 8.87 12.99 -0.09
N ILE A 90 8.32 14.12 0.31
CA ILE A 90 7.59 14.31 1.57
C ILE A 90 6.20 14.83 1.20
N VAL A 91 5.15 14.20 1.72
CA VAL A 91 3.77 14.69 1.73
C VAL A 91 3.45 15.11 3.16
N ILE A 92 3.23 16.39 3.41
CA ILE A 92 2.86 16.91 4.73
C ILE A 92 1.43 17.44 4.74
N THR A 93 0.69 17.20 5.82
CA THR A 93 -0.61 17.81 6.08
C THR A 93 -0.48 19.33 6.13
N SER A 94 -0.81 20.02 5.03
CA SER A 94 -0.93 21.49 5.04
C SER A 94 -2.07 21.92 5.96
N LYS A 95 -3.21 21.23 5.80
CA LYS A 95 -4.43 21.32 6.62
C LYS A 95 -5.04 19.93 6.72
N HIS A 96 -5.38 19.49 7.93
CA HIS A 96 -6.16 18.26 8.17
C HIS A 96 -7.64 18.58 8.38
N HIS A 97 -8.46 17.59 8.73
CA HIS A 97 -9.89 17.75 8.97
C HIS A 97 -10.24 18.76 10.08
N ASP A 98 -9.33 19.03 11.02
CA ASP A 98 -9.52 20.02 12.09
C ASP A 98 -9.41 21.48 11.58
N GLY A 99 -9.12 21.67 10.29
CA GLY A 99 -9.05 22.97 9.64
C GLY A 99 -7.78 23.77 9.95
N PHE A 100 -6.90 23.29 10.83
CA PHE A 100 -5.73 24.04 11.26
C PHE A 100 -4.65 24.07 10.18
N CYS A 101 -4.20 25.28 9.83
CA CYS A 101 -3.25 25.49 8.74
C CYS A 101 -1.81 25.57 9.27
N LEU A 102 -0.90 24.75 8.71
CA LEU A 102 0.54 24.77 9.07
C LEU A 102 1.35 25.89 8.39
N TRP A 103 0.68 26.84 7.72
CA TRP A 103 1.30 27.96 7.03
C TRP A 103 0.64 29.28 7.41
N ASP A 104 1.25 30.40 7.04
CA ASP A 104 0.71 31.75 7.23
C ASP A 104 -0.39 32.04 6.19
N SER A 105 -1.63 31.65 6.47
CA SER A 105 -2.75 31.84 5.55
C SER A 105 -3.34 33.24 5.73
N LYS A 106 -3.65 33.93 4.62
CA LYS A 106 -4.31 35.24 4.67
C LYS A 106 -5.83 35.15 4.72
N LEU A 107 -6.36 33.94 4.79
CA LEU A 107 -7.79 33.67 4.75
C LEU A 107 -8.37 33.27 6.11
N THR A 108 -7.53 32.99 7.11
CA THR A 108 -7.95 32.56 8.45
C THR A 108 -6.87 32.85 9.49
N ASP A 109 -7.28 33.15 10.72
CA ASP A 109 -6.38 33.20 11.88
C ASP A 109 -6.24 31.81 12.55
N TRP A 110 -6.95 30.79 12.04
CA TRP A 110 -6.87 29.39 12.49
C TRP A 110 -5.67 28.66 11.86
N ASP A 111 -4.49 29.23 12.10
CA ASP A 111 -3.24 28.79 11.51
C ASP A 111 -2.06 28.85 12.50
N VAL A 112 -0.88 28.44 12.04
CA VAL A 112 0.35 28.44 12.83
C VAL A 112 0.75 29.84 13.29
N MET A 113 0.37 30.90 12.56
CA MET A 113 0.64 32.28 12.94
C MET A 113 -0.27 32.77 14.07
N GLY A 114 -1.40 32.11 14.33
CA GLY A 114 -2.21 32.31 15.54
C GLY A 114 -1.60 31.72 16.82
N THR A 115 -0.63 30.80 16.71
CA THR A 115 0.00 30.11 17.86
C THR A 115 1.17 30.92 18.49
N PRO A 116 1.72 30.53 19.66
CA PRO A 116 2.97 31.12 20.17
C PRO A 116 4.21 30.86 19.29
N PHE A 117 4.14 29.90 18.38
CA PHE A 117 5.29 29.50 17.55
C PHE A 117 5.66 30.51 16.47
N LYS A 118 4.65 31.18 15.87
CA LYS A 118 4.79 32.29 14.91
C LYS A 118 5.76 32.06 13.74
N ARG A 119 5.96 30.81 13.32
CA ARG A 119 6.85 30.42 12.21
C ARG A 119 6.05 29.63 11.17
N ASP A 120 6.20 30.00 9.90
CA ASP A 120 5.61 29.26 8.78
C ASP A 120 6.37 27.94 8.54
N ILE A 121 5.81 26.85 9.07
CA ILE A 121 6.37 25.50 9.01
C ILE A 121 6.53 25.04 7.56
N LEU A 122 5.54 25.29 6.70
CA LEU A 122 5.58 24.85 5.30
C LEU A 122 6.63 25.62 4.50
N LYS A 123 6.85 26.91 4.81
CA LYS A 123 7.90 27.71 4.16
C LYS A 123 9.30 27.21 4.53
N GLU A 124 9.53 26.88 5.80
CA GLU A 124 10.80 26.29 6.24
C GLU A 124 11.05 24.92 5.59
N LEU A 125 10.02 24.07 5.50
CA LEU A 125 10.12 22.78 4.82
C LEU A 125 10.35 22.93 3.32
N ALA A 126 9.70 23.88 2.65
CA ALA A 126 9.90 24.15 1.23
C ALA A 126 11.34 24.54 0.93
N ALA A 127 11.91 25.47 1.69
CA ALA A 127 13.29 25.90 1.54
C ALA A 127 14.28 24.74 1.74
N GLU A 128 14.05 23.92 2.76
CA GLU A 128 14.96 22.83 3.08
C GLU A 128 14.83 21.63 2.13
N CYS A 129 13.62 21.32 1.67
CA CYS A 129 13.38 20.32 0.62
C CYS A 129 14.14 20.67 -0.66
N GLN A 130 14.07 21.94 -1.10
CA GLN A 130 14.83 22.43 -2.25
C GLN A 130 16.34 22.26 -2.04
N LYS A 131 16.85 22.68 -0.86
CA LYS A 131 18.27 22.57 -0.52
C LYS A 131 18.78 21.13 -0.49
N GLN A 132 18.01 20.20 0.06
CA GLN A 132 18.42 18.81 0.20
C GLN A 132 18.03 17.91 -0.98
N LYS A 133 17.33 18.47 -1.98
CA LYS A 133 16.81 17.78 -3.18
C LYS A 133 15.81 16.68 -2.85
N VAL A 134 14.92 16.95 -1.90
CA VAL A 134 13.74 16.13 -1.61
C VAL A 134 12.53 16.85 -2.18
N LYS A 135 11.64 16.14 -2.87
CA LYS A 135 10.48 16.79 -3.48
C LYS A 135 9.39 17.03 -2.43
N LEU A 136 9.00 18.29 -2.24
CA LEU A 136 7.92 18.65 -1.33
C LEU A 136 6.55 18.47 -2.01
N CYS A 137 5.61 17.91 -1.26
CA CYS A 137 4.23 17.67 -1.64
C CYS A 137 3.31 18.06 -0.46
N PHE A 138 2.06 18.40 -0.76
CA PHE A 138 1.09 18.78 0.26
C PHE A 138 -0.10 17.83 0.27
N TYR A 139 -0.41 17.31 1.46
CA TYR A 139 -1.74 16.84 1.77
C TYR A 139 -2.63 18.04 2.07
N HIS A 140 -3.87 18.02 1.58
CA HIS A 140 -4.86 19.04 1.93
C HIS A 140 -6.24 18.40 2.08
N SER A 141 -6.88 18.60 3.24
CA SER A 141 -8.22 18.11 3.44
C SER A 141 -9.26 19.03 2.78
N ILE A 142 -10.12 18.43 1.95
CA ILE A 142 -11.37 18.99 1.45
C ILE A 142 -12.36 19.16 2.61
N MET A 143 -12.29 18.27 3.61
CA MET A 143 -13.11 18.36 4.81
C MET A 143 -12.55 19.36 5.81
N ASP A 144 -13.43 20.14 6.44
CA ASP A 144 -13.03 21.15 7.43
C ASP A 144 -14.06 21.24 8.55
N TRP A 145 -13.74 20.66 9.71
CA TRP A 145 -14.60 20.68 10.89
C TRP A 145 -14.61 22.04 11.59
N HIS A 146 -13.64 22.92 11.32
CA HIS A 146 -13.60 24.25 11.92
C HIS A 146 -14.47 25.24 11.14
N HIS A 147 -14.37 25.26 9.81
CA HIS A 147 -14.96 26.33 8.99
C HIS A 147 -16.51 26.42 9.13
N PRO A 148 -17.08 27.64 9.35
CA PRO A 148 -18.52 27.85 9.57
C PRO A 148 -19.41 27.50 8.37
N ASP A 149 -18.82 27.41 7.18
CA ASP A 149 -19.54 27.07 5.93
C ASP A 149 -19.42 25.63 5.47
N TYR A 150 -18.55 24.85 6.10
CA TYR A 150 -18.40 23.45 5.74
C TYR A 150 -19.66 22.67 6.13
N LEU A 151 -20.17 21.86 5.20
CA LEU A 151 -21.33 21.00 5.39
C LEU A 151 -21.03 19.61 4.80
N PRO A 152 -21.63 18.54 5.34
CA PRO A 152 -22.55 18.52 6.48
C PRO A 152 -21.82 18.68 7.83
N ARG A 153 -22.57 19.07 8.87
CA ARG A 153 -22.10 18.99 10.26
C ARG A 153 -22.18 17.56 10.77
N ARG A 154 -21.20 17.17 11.60
CA ARG A 154 -21.28 15.92 12.36
C ARG A 154 -22.44 16.04 13.36
N GLY A 155 -23.09 14.92 13.71
CA GLY A 155 -24.27 14.95 14.58
C GLY A 155 -24.03 15.52 15.99
N TRP A 156 -22.77 15.52 16.46
CA TRP A 156 -22.34 16.12 17.71
C TRP A 156 -22.05 17.64 17.62
N ASP A 157 -21.84 18.17 16.41
CA ASP A 157 -21.64 19.60 16.19
C ASP A 157 -23.01 20.30 16.08
N LYS A 158 -23.32 21.13 17.08
CA LYS A 158 -24.62 21.80 17.22
C LYS A 158 -24.63 23.22 16.67
N ARG A 159 -23.56 23.67 16.01
CA ARG A 159 -23.53 25.01 15.39
C ARG A 159 -24.64 25.14 14.34
N PRO A 160 -25.27 26.32 14.22
CA PRO A 160 -26.35 26.53 13.27
C PRO A 160 -25.85 26.35 11.83
N THR A 161 -26.68 25.75 10.97
CA THR A 161 -26.40 25.53 9.55
C THR A 161 -27.15 26.49 8.62
N ALA A 162 -28.05 27.32 9.15
CA ALA A 162 -28.93 28.18 8.34
C ALA A 162 -28.15 29.17 7.44
N GLU A 163 -27.03 29.70 7.95
CA GLU A 163 -26.18 30.68 7.24
C GLU A 163 -24.97 30.04 6.53
N ALA A 164 -24.79 28.72 6.69
CA ALA A 164 -23.66 28.00 6.14
C ALA A 164 -23.79 27.88 4.62
N ASN A 165 -22.76 28.27 3.88
CA ASN A 165 -22.76 28.22 2.43
C ASN A 165 -21.57 27.44 1.88
N PHE A 166 -21.81 26.20 1.46
CA PHE A 166 -20.75 25.32 0.97
C PHE A 166 -19.97 25.89 -0.23
N ASN A 167 -20.59 26.71 -1.10
CA ASN A 167 -19.85 27.34 -2.21
C ASN A 167 -18.83 28.38 -1.70
N ARG A 168 -19.18 29.13 -0.64
CA ARG A 168 -18.23 30.05 0.01
C ARG A 168 -17.05 29.30 0.61
N TYR A 169 -17.29 28.12 1.19
CA TYR A 169 -16.22 27.22 1.63
C TYR A 169 -15.34 26.75 0.47
N VAL A 170 -15.91 26.35 -0.67
CA VAL A 170 -15.13 25.90 -1.83
C VAL A 170 -14.22 27.02 -2.36
N GLU A 171 -14.71 28.26 -2.42
CA GLU A 171 -13.88 29.41 -2.80
C GLU A 171 -12.78 29.70 -1.78
N TYR A 172 -13.08 29.59 -0.48
CA TYR A 172 -12.07 29.66 0.59
C TYR A 172 -10.96 28.60 0.40
N MET A 173 -11.33 27.33 0.21
CA MET A 173 -10.38 26.24 -0.01
C MET A 173 -9.54 26.45 -1.27
N LYS A 174 -10.15 26.90 -2.39
CA LYS A 174 -9.40 27.26 -3.60
C LYS A 174 -8.43 28.42 -3.35
N GLY A 175 -8.83 29.40 -2.53
CA GLY A 175 -7.95 30.47 -2.07
C GLY A 175 -6.73 29.93 -1.31
N GLN A 176 -6.93 29.01 -0.36
CA GLN A 176 -5.84 28.36 0.38
C GLN A 176 -4.91 27.57 -0.54
N LEU A 177 -5.47 26.80 -1.48
CA LEU A 177 -4.67 26.07 -2.46
C LEU A 177 -3.89 26.99 -3.39
N LYS A 178 -4.42 28.17 -3.72
CA LYS A 178 -3.68 29.20 -4.44
C LYS A 178 -2.45 29.64 -3.65
N GLU A 179 -2.60 29.97 -2.37
CA GLU A 179 -1.46 30.32 -1.51
C GLU A 179 -0.39 29.21 -1.51
N LEU A 180 -0.80 27.98 -1.26
CA LEU A 180 0.09 26.80 -1.20
C LEU A 180 0.83 26.56 -2.52
N LEU A 181 0.15 26.74 -3.65
CA LEU A 181 0.71 26.46 -4.98
C LEU A 181 1.40 27.66 -5.64
N THR A 182 1.37 28.85 -5.04
CA THR A 182 2.12 30.02 -5.56
C THR A 182 3.23 30.51 -4.65
N ASN A 183 3.17 30.25 -3.33
CA ASN A 183 4.09 30.88 -2.37
C ASN A 183 5.24 29.97 -1.91
N TYR A 184 5.17 28.66 -2.19
CA TYR A 184 6.08 27.63 -1.64
C TYR A 184 6.97 26.96 -2.70
N GLY A 185 6.96 27.50 -3.93
CA GLY A 185 7.74 26.97 -5.07
C GLY A 185 7.09 25.75 -5.73
N PRO A 186 7.84 24.98 -6.54
CA PRO A 186 7.29 23.83 -7.25
C PRO A 186 6.88 22.70 -6.30
N ILE A 187 5.61 22.31 -6.35
CA ILE A 187 5.02 21.26 -5.53
C ILE A 187 4.87 19.98 -6.36
N GLY A 188 5.26 18.85 -5.77
CA GLY A 188 5.23 17.54 -6.43
C GLY A 188 3.82 16.96 -6.56
N ILE A 189 3.13 16.84 -5.43
CA ILE A 189 1.79 16.24 -5.33
C ILE A 189 0.87 17.17 -4.53
N ALA A 190 -0.35 17.38 -5.01
CA ALA A 190 -1.51 17.77 -4.21
C ALA A 190 -2.30 16.51 -3.85
N TRP A 191 -2.17 16.07 -2.61
CA TRP A 191 -2.76 14.85 -2.07
C TRP A 191 -4.04 15.23 -1.31
N PHE A 192 -5.19 15.05 -1.93
CA PHE A 192 -6.49 15.41 -1.35
C PHE A 192 -7.07 14.31 -0.49
N ASP A 193 -7.95 14.71 0.44
CA ASP A 193 -8.67 13.80 1.32
C ASP A 193 -9.94 14.45 1.87
N GLY A 194 -10.87 13.67 2.40
CA GLY A 194 -12.14 14.20 2.95
C GLY A 194 -13.22 14.39 1.88
N GLU A 195 -13.06 13.74 0.74
CA GLU A 195 -13.94 13.83 -0.43
C GLU A 195 -15.26 13.08 -0.24
N TRP A 196 -15.44 12.32 0.84
CA TRP A 196 -16.55 11.38 1.02
C TRP A 196 -17.90 12.00 1.40
N GLU A 197 -17.96 13.28 1.79
CA GLU A 197 -19.23 13.94 2.14
C GLU A 197 -20.11 14.22 0.91
N GLY A 198 -21.44 14.09 1.05
CA GLY A 198 -22.38 14.20 -0.08
C GLY A 198 -22.43 15.58 -0.76
N THR A 199 -21.92 16.61 -0.10
CA THR A 199 -21.77 17.98 -0.62
C THR A 199 -20.65 18.13 -1.64
N TRP A 200 -19.65 17.24 -1.58
CA TRP A 200 -18.59 17.13 -2.58
C TRP A 200 -19.11 16.30 -3.76
N THR A 201 -19.00 16.79 -4.99
CA THR A 201 -19.52 16.12 -6.19
C THR A 201 -18.42 15.91 -7.22
N HIS A 202 -18.71 15.09 -8.24
CA HIS A 202 -17.77 14.85 -9.32
C HIS A 202 -17.36 16.14 -10.04
N GLU A 203 -18.33 17.02 -10.30
CA GLU A 203 -18.11 18.31 -10.96
C GLU A 203 -17.17 19.20 -10.15
N ARG A 204 -17.27 19.20 -8.82
CA ARG A 204 -16.36 19.93 -7.93
C ARG A 204 -14.96 19.32 -7.93
N GLY A 205 -14.86 18.00 -7.94
CA GLY A 205 -13.58 17.31 -8.04
C GLY A 205 -12.85 17.62 -9.34
N GLU A 206 -13.55 17.58 -10.47
CA GLU A 206 -13.00 17.97 -11.77
C GLU A 206 -12.57 19.43 -11.82
N ASP A 207 -13.42 20.33 -11.31
CA ASP A 207 -13.15 21.76 -11.26
C ASP A 207 -11.91 22.06 -10.38
N LEU A 208 -11.80 21.41 -9.22
CA LEU A 208 -10.63 21.53 -8.35
C LEU A 208 -9.36 20.99 -9.02
N TYR A 209 -9.45 19.84 -9.68
CA TYR A 209 -8.34 19.24 -10.43
C TYR A 209 -7.84 20.16 -11.55
N LYS A 210 -8.75 20.77 -12.32
CA LYS A 210 -8.42 21.75 -13.37
C LYS A 210 -7.80 23.01 -12.76
N PHE A 211 -8.36 23.49 -11.66
CA PHE A 211 -7.87 24.66 -10.93
C PHE A 211 -6.43 24.49 -10.46
N VAL A 212 -6.09 23.42 -9.73
CA VAL A 212 -4.71 23.23 -9.22
C VAL A 212 -3.69 23.07 -10.35
N ARG A 213 -4.08 22.41 -11.45
CA ARG A 213 -3.24 22.32 -12.66
C ARG A 213 -3.04 23.64 -13.37
N SER A 214 -4.02 24.54 -13.34
CA SER A 214 -3.87 25.89 -13.90
C SER A 214 -2.80 26.70 -13.16
N LEU A 215 -2.57 26.40 -11.87
CA LEU A 215 -1.56 27.05 -11.03
C LEU A 215 -0.18 26.39 -11.21
N GLN A 216 -0.13 25.06 -11.23
CA GLN A 216 1.10 24.29 -11.47
C GLN A 216 0.84 23.14 -12.47
N PRO A 217 1.12 23.33 -13.78
CA PRO A 217 0.82 22.32 -14.80
C PRO A 217 1.48 20.95 -14.57
N SER A 218 2.64 20.92 -13.91
CA SER A 218 3.38 19.69 -13.60
C SER A 218 2.92 18.96 -12.34
N ILE A 219 1.95 19.50 -11.59
CA ILE A 219 1.51 18.90 -10.33
C ILE A 219 0.86 17.54 -10.56
N ILE A 220 1.13 16.60 -9.65
CA ILE A 220 0.42 15.33 -9.59
C ILE A 220 -0.74 15.45 -8.58
N VAL A 221 -1.90 14.89 -8.91
CA VAL A 221 -3.09 14.93 -8.06
C VAL A 221 -3.61 13.51 -7.83
N ASN A 222 -3.87 13.10 -6.60
CA ASN A 222 -4.44 11.78 -6.31
C ASN A 222 -5.91 11.68 -6.72
N ASN A 223 -6.44 10.46 -6.83
CA ASN A 223 -7.85 10.21 -7.19
C ASN A 223 -8.88 10.60 -6.13
N ARG A 224 -8.45 11.07 -4.94
CA ARG A 224 -9.33 11.61 -3.89
C ARG A 224 -9.69 13.07 -4.10
N VAL A 225 -9.17 13.74 -5.13
CA VAL A 225 -9.73 15.02 -5.55
C VAL A 225 -11.20 14.88 -5.98
N ASP A 226 -11.58 13.67 -6.40
CA ASP A 226 -12.87 13.33 -6.98
C ASP A 226 -13.59 12.22 -6.20
N LYS A 227 -14.88 12.04 -6.49
CA LYS A 227 -15.74 10.99 -5.93
C LYS A 227 -15.52 9.63 -6.59
N GLY A 228 -15.91 8.58 -5.87
CA GLY A 228 -16.00 7.22 -6.39
C GLY A 228 -14.85 6.29 -5.99
N ARG A 229 -13.92 6.76 -5.15
CA ARG A 229 -12.88 5.90 -4.54
C ARG A 229 -13.52 4.73 -3.78
N GLN A 230 -13.08 3.52 -4.05
CA GLN A 230 -13.65 2.29 -3.49
C GLN A 230 -12.90 1.82 -2.24
N GLY A 231 -13.44 2.17 -1.07
CA GLY A 231 -12.96 1.67 0.23
C GLY A 231 -11.44 1.80 0.39
N MET A 232 -10.83 0.86 1.12
CA MET A 232 -9.38 0.85 1.35
C MET A 232 -8.56 0.43 0.11
N ALA A 233 -9.19 -0.25 -0.86
CA ALA A 233 -8.59 -0.60 -2.15
C ALA A 233 -8.21 0.62 -2.98
N GLY A 234 -8.91 1.73 -2.77
CA GLY A 234 -8.42 3.04 -3.11
C GLY A 234 -8.36 3.39 -4.59
N MET A 235 -8.95 2.54 -5.45
CA MET A 235 -9.14 2.80 -6.87
C MET A 235 -10.54 3.38 -7.13
N THR A 236 -10.66 4.19 -8.17
CA THR A 236 -11.94 4.73 -8.64
C THR A 236 -12.42 3.96 -9.87
N LYS A 237 -13.73 3.66 -9.96
CA LYS A 237 -14.35 3.08 -11.16
C LYS A 237 -15.17 4.15 -11.89
N GLY A 238 -15.15 4.11 -13.22
CA GLY A 238 -15.89 5.06 -14.05
C GLY A 238 -15.04 6.26 -14.47
N GLU A 239 -15.70 7.36 -14.83
CA GLU A 239 -15.05 8.64 -15.11
C GLU A 239 -14.68 9.32 -13.79
N PHE A 240 -13.42 9.74 -13.67
CA PHE A 240 -12.91 10.44 -12.49
C PHE A 240 -11.71 11.32 -12.84
N ALA A 241 -11.46 12.33 -12.02
CA ALA A 241 -10.27 13.15 -12.01
C ALA A 241 -9.20 12.60 -11.04
N GLY A 242 -7.94 12.74 -11.42
CA GLY A 242 -6.80 12.25 -10.64
C GLY A 242 -5.82 11.44 -11.50
N ASP A 243 -4.62 11.27 -10.97
CA ASP A 243 -3.48 10.77 -11.71
C ASP A 243 -3.08 9.35 -11.37
N TYR A 244 -3.39 8.96 -10.13
CA TYR A 244 -3.00 7.70 -9.52
C TYR A 244 -4.01 7.32 -8.43
N GLY A 245 -4.12 6.02 -8.15
CA GLY A 245 -4.97 5.49 -7.08
C GLY A 245 -4.28 5.46 -5.71
N THR A 246 -5.06 5.50 -4.64
CA THR A 246 -4.54 5.56 -3.26
C THR A 246 -5.06 4.42 -2.38
N PRO A 247 -4.59 3.17 -2.55
CA PRO A 247 -4.76 2.15 -1.52
C PRO A 247 -4.33 2.68 -0.15
N GLU A 248 -5.07 2.37 0.90
CA GLU A 248 -4.79 2.88 2.25
C GLU A 248 -4.70 1.71 3.23
N GLN A 249 -3.64 1.64 4.03
CA GLN A 249 -3.37 0.56 4.98
C GLN A 249 -3.37 -0.85 4.37
N GLU A 250 -3.34 -0.96 3.04
CA GLU A 250 -3.28 -2.20 2.30
C GLU A 250 -2.42 -2.10 1.05
N ILE A 251 -1.82 -3.23 0.67
CA ILE A 251 -1.07 -3.38 -0.57
C ILE A 251 -1.87 -4.35 -1.45
N PRO A 252 -2.24 -3.97 -2.69
CA PRO A 252 -3.07 -4.81 -3.55
C PRO A 252 -2.37 -6.14 -3.83
N ALA A 253 -3.12 -7.24 -3.89
CA ALA A 253 -2.55 -8.59 -4.03
C ALA A 253 -1.66 -8.75 -5.28
N ASN A 254 -2.12 -8.25 -6.43
CA ASN A 254 -1.48 -8.42 -7.74
C ASN A 254 -1.07 -7.09 -8.41
N GLY A 255 -1.18 -5.95 -7.70
CA GLY A 255 -1.14 -4.63 -8.33
C GLY A 255 -2.34 -4.38 -9.24
N PHE A 256 -2.26 -3.34 -10.08
CA PHE A 256 -3.36 -2.92 -10.98
C PHE A 256 -3.03 -3.05 -12.46
N GLY A 257 -1.95 -3.74 -12.80
CA GLY A 257 -1.47 -3.90 -14.19
C GLY A 257 -0.48 -2.82 -14.63
N GLU A 258 0.15 -3.04 -15.78
CA GLU A 258 1.15 -2.14 -16.34
C GLU A 258 0.53 -0.80 -16.75
N GLY A 259 1.24 0.30 -16.47
CA GLY A 259 0.79 1.66 -16.80
C GLY A 259 -0.19 2.28 -15.80
N VAL A 260 -0.66 1.52 -14.79
CA VAL A 260 -1.52 2.07 -13.73
C VAL A 260 -0.67 2.55 -12.58
N ASP A 261 -0.71 3.87 -12.34
CA ASP A 261 -0.01 4.51 -11.23
C ASP A 261 -0.84 4.43 -9.95
N TRP A 262 -0.20 4.08 -8.83
CA TRP A 262 -0.83 4.02 -7.51
C TRP A 262 0.19 4.16 -6.39
N GLU A 263 -0.28 4.54 -5.21
CA GLU A 263 0.53 4.72 -4.00
C GLU A 263 -0.22 4.15 -2.79
N SER A 264 0.37 3.18 -2.11
CA SER A 264 -0.16 2.73 -0.82
C SER A 264 0.38 3.62 0.29
N CYS A 265 -0.52 4.32 0.97
CA CYS A 265 -0.18 5.03 2.21
C CYS A 265 -0.39 4.10 3.42
N MET A 266 0.62 4.01 4.29
CA MET A 266 0.53 3.18 5.49
C MET A 266 1.20 3.81 6.71
N THR A 267 0.70 3.46 7.89
CA THR A 267 1.22 3.91 9.19
C THR A 267 2.38 3.06 9.68
N LEU A 268 3.35 3.69 10.35
CA LEU A 268 4.46 3.00 11.00
C LEU A 268 4.03 2.26 12.29
N ASN A 269 3.05 2.81 12.99
CA ASN A 269 2.28 2.22 14.09
C ASN A 269 0.80 2.05 13.68
N ASP A 270 -0.16 2.20 14.59
CA ASP A 270 -1.60 2.03 14.30
C ASP A 270 -2.31 3.36 14.01
N THR A 271 -1.59 4.49 13.99
CA THR A 271 -2.15 5.84 13.87
C THR A 271 -1.42 6.73 12.85
N TRP A 272 -2.12 7.72 12.27
CA TRP A 272 -1.51 8.70 11.37
C TRP A 272 -0.89 9.85 12.17
N GLY A 273 -1.71 10.60 12.89
CA GLY A 273 -1.27 11.62 13.83
C GLY A 273 -0.68 11.02 15.11
N PHE A 274 0.16 11.79 15.81
CA PHE A 274 0.79 11.35 17.05
C PHE A 274 -0.23 10.92 18.12
N LYS A 275 -0.04 9.73 18.68
CA LYS A 275 -0.79 9.20 19.82
C LYS A 275 0.18 8.71 20.89
N SER A 276 0.12 9.29 22.07
CA SER A 276 1.11 9.10 23.15
C SER A 276 1.16 7.67 23.70
N LYS A 277 0.08 6.92 23.55
CA LYS A 277 -0.06 5.53 24.02
C LYS A 277 0.02 4.48 22.92
N ASP A 278 0.15 4.87 21.65
CA ASP A 278 0.30 3.93 20.55
C ASP A 278 1.77 3.51 20.41
N THR A 279 2.09 2.33 20.94
CA THR A 279 3.42 1.73 20.87
C THR A 279 3.48 0.50 19.95
N HIS A 280 2.47 0.27 19.12
CA HIS A 280 2.41 -0.87 18.20
C HIS A 280 3.20 -0.62 16.91
N TRP A 281 4.51 -0.45 17.07
CA TRP A 281 5.41 -0.12 15.98
C TRP A 281 5.73 -1.33 15.08
N LYS A 282 5.38 -1.27 13.80
CA LYS A 282 5.77 -2.28 12.79
C LYS A 282 7.30 -2.40 12.74
N SER A 283 7.83 -3.61 12.54
CA SER A 283 9.29 -3.80 12.47
C SER A 283 9.88 -3.18 11.18
N ALA A 284 11.17 -2.82 11.20
CA ALA A 284 11.85 -2.33 9.99
C ALA A 284 11.82 -3.36 8.85
N GLU A 285 11.83 -4.66 9.17
CA GLU A 285 11.71 -5.73 8.19
C GLU A 285 10.32 -5.74 7.53
N THR A 286 9.24 -5.61 8.30
CA THR A 286 7.88 -5.47 7.76
C THR A 286 7.78 -4.25 6.84
N LEU A 287 8.32 -3.11 7.26
CA LEU A 287 8.29 -1.87 6.47
C LEU A 287 9.10 -2.01 5.15
N LEU A 288 10.24 -2.69 5.18
CA LEU A 288 11.02 -3.00 3.97
C LEU A 288 10.26 -3.95 3.04
N LYS A 289 9.66 -5.02 3.58
CA LYS A 289 8.83 -5.95 2.79
C LYS A 289 7.66 -5.22 2.13
N ASN A 290 7.02 -4.28 2.81
CA ASN A 290 5.95 -3.45 2.25
C ASN A 290 6.43 -2.57 1.10
N LEU A 291 7.58 -1.90 1.26
CA LEU A 291 8.19 -1.11 0.18
C LEU A 291 8.49 -1.98 -1.05
N ILE A 292 9.12 -3.14 -0.83
CA ILE A 292 9.46 -4.09 -1.89
C ILE A 292 8.20 -4.62 -2.57
N ASP A 293 7.15 -4.93 -1.80
CA ASP A 293 5.89 -5.44 -2.33
C ASP A 293 5.22 -4.40 -3.23
N CYS A 294 5.16 -3.13 -2.79
CA CYS A 294 4.66 -2.02 -3.62
C CYS A 294 5.47 -1.87 -4.91
N ALA A 295 6.80 -1.80 -4.82
CA ALA A 295 7.68 -1.64 -5.98
C ALA A 295 7.56 -2.81 -6.97
N SER A 296 7.44 -4.05 -6.46
CA SER A 296 7.26 -5.27 -7.27
C SER A 296 5.93 -5.32 -8.00
N LYS A 297 4.97 -4.49 -7.59
CA LYS A 297 3.64 -4.34 -8.20
C LYS A 297 3.48 -3.00 -8.93
N GLY A 298 4.58 -2.29 -9.14
CA GLY A 298 4.63 -1.03 -9.90
C GLY A 298 4.14 0.21 -9.15
N GLY A 299 3.80 0.09 -7.86
CA GLY A 299 3.31 1.18 -7.04
C GLY A 299 4.38 1.88 -6.21
N ASN A 300 3.94 2.94 -5.54
CA ASN A 300 4.74 3.67 -4.55
C ASN A 300 4.30 3.31 -3.12
N TYR A 301 5.22 3.46 -2.17
CA TYR A 301 4.97 3.31 -0.75
C TYR A 301 5.14 4.67 -0.05
N LEU A 302 4.06 5.17 0.55
CA LEU A 302 4.04 6.41 1.30
C LEU A 302 3.93 6.09 2.80
N LEU A 303 5.06 6.12 3.50
CA LEU A 303 5.14 5.70 4.89
C LEU A 303 4.95 6.88 5.84
N ASN A 304 3.95 6.79 6.71
CA ASN A 304 3.60 7.86 7.63
C ASN A 304 4.45 7.93 8.90
N VAL A 305 4.67 9.17 9.35
CA VAL A 305 5.18 9.54 10.66
C VAL A 305 4.26 10.58 11.32
N GLY A 306 4.03 10.43 12.63
CA GLY A 306 3.30 11.39 13.46
C GLY A 306 4.26 12.11 14.43
N PRO A 307 4.67 13.36 14.16
CA PRO A 307 5.55 14.11 15.07
C PRO A 307 4.87 14.47 16.38
N THR A 308 5.65 14.59 17.46
CA THR A 308 5.19 15.04 18.78
C THR A 308 4.75 16.51 18.72
N PRO A 309 3.97 17.02 19.70
CA PRO A 309 3.60 18.43 19.74
C PRO A 309 4.79 19.40 19.87
N GLU A 310 5.96 18.91 20.31
CA GLU A 310 7.19 19.69 20.39
C GLU A 310 7.91 19.84 19.03
N GLY A 311 7.49 19.09 18.00
CA GLY A 311 8.09 19.14 16.66
C GLY A 311 9.19 18.12 16.39
N THR A 312 9.27 17.05 17.18
CA THR A 312 10.24 15.96 17.00
C THR A 312 9.56 14.68 16.51
N PHE A 313 10.33 13.78 15.87
CA PHE A 313 9.84 12.43 15.61
C PHE A 313 10.12 11.54 16.84
N PRO A 314 9.14 10.72 17.28
CA PRO A 314 9.38 9.68 18.28
C PRO A 314 10.60 8.80 17.92
N ALA A 315 11.43 8.44 18.90
CA ALA A 315 12.64 7.64 18.67
C ALA A 315 12.39 6.34 17.89
N PRO A 316 11.31 5.55 18.14
CA PRO A 316 11.00 4.36 17.35
C PRO A 316 10.86 4.59 15.85
N ILE A 317 10.37 5.78 15.44
CA ILE A 317 10.26 6.18 14.03
C ILE A 317 11.67 6.38 13.44
N VAL A 318 12.50 7.18 14.11
CA VAL A 318 13.87 7.49 13.65
C VAL A 318 14.71 6.22 13.52
N GLU A 319 14.61 5.30 14.48
CA GLU A 319 15.32 4.01 14.46
C GLU A 319 14.94 3.15 13.26
N ARG A 320 13.63 2.98 12.99
CA ARG A 320 13.14 2.17 11.88
C ARG A 320 13.51 2.77 10.53
N LEU A 321 13.32 4.08 10.38
CA LEU A 321 13.71 4.80 9.17
C LEU A 321 15.22 4.71 8.92
N GLY A 322 16.05 4.80 9.98
CA GLY A 322 17.49 4.59 9.87
C GLY A 322 17.87 3.17 9.42
N MET A 323 17.17 2.15 9.92
CA MET A 323 17.36 0.76 9.47
C MET A 323 16.96 0.56 8.01
N MET A 324 15.83 1.12 7.58
CA MET A 324 15.39 1.10 6.18
C MET A 324 16.41 1.82 5.27
N GLY A 325 16.85 3.00 5.68
CA GLY A 325 17.84 3.81 4.96
C GLY A 325 19.17 3.08 4.77
N LYS A 326 19.65 2.38 5.81
CA LYS A 326 20.86 1.54 5.71
C LYS A 326 20.71 0.44 4.66
N TRP A 327 19.55 -0.22 4.59
CA TRP A 327 19.28 -1.23 3.56
C TRP A 327 19.19 -0.60 2.16
N LEU A 328 18.46 0.52 2.02
CA LEU A 328 18.29 1.22 0.74
C LEU A 328 19.59 1.82 0.20
N LYS A 329 20.55 2.19 1.06
CA LYS A 329 21.88 2.61 0.62
C LYS A 329 22.62 1.51 -0.14
N ALA A 330 22.40 0.24 0.23
CA ALA A 330 23.00 -0.92 -0.42
C ALA A 330 22.16 -1.47 -1.57
N HIS A 331 20.83 -1.44 -1.43
CA HIS A 331 19.92 -2.16 -2.31
C HIS A 331 18.98 -1.26 -3.12
N GLY A 332 19.12 0.07 -3.03
CA GLY A 332 18.21 1.04 -3.64
C GLY A 332 18.07 0.92 -5.16
N GLU A 333 19.09 0.41 -5.87
CA GLU A 333 19.00 0.13 -7.32
C GLU A 333 17.85 -0.85 -7.65
N ALA A 334 17.53 -1.76 -6.72
CA ALA A 334 16.45 -2.73 -6.86
C ALA A 334 15.06 -2.16 -6.53
N ILE A 335 14.96 -0.88 -6.18
CA ILE A 335 13.71 -0.17 -5.86
C ILE A 335 13.52 1.01 -6.80
N TYR A 336 14.46 1.96 -6.83
CA TYR A 336 14.28 3.21 -7.58
C TYR A 336 14.30 2.99 -9.09
N GLY A 337 13.26 3.48 -9.76
CA GLY A 337 13.11 3.35 -11.20
C GLY A 337 12.88 1.92 -11.69
N THR A 338 12.52 0.99 -10.81
CA THR A 338 12.10 -0.34 -11.24
C THR A 338 10.64 -0.34 -11.67
N GLN A 339 10.26 -1.34 -12.43
CA GLN A 339 8.89 -1.64 -12.83
C GLN A 339 8.38 -2.89 -12.10
N ALA A 340 7.07 -3.14 -12.25
CA ALA A 340 6.42 -4.32 -11.73
C ALA A 340 7.11 -5.62 -12.21
N SER A 341 7.01 -6.64 -11.36
CA SER A 341 7.43 -8.01 -11.65
C SER A 341 6.86 -8.48 -13.00
N PRO A 342 7.67 -9.12 -13.86
CA PRO A 342 7.16 -9.76 -15.07
C PRO A 342 6.41 -11.07 -14.77
N PHE A 343 6.45 -11.57 -13.53
CA PHE A 343 5.76 -12.79 -13.14
C PHE A 343 4.29 -12.48 -12.84
N PRO A 344 3.35 -13.16 -13.50
CA PRO A 344 1.92 -12.90 -13.33
C PRO A 344 1.36 -13.40 -11.99
N ARG A 345 2.19 -14.07 -11.17
CA ARG A 345 1.79 -14.68 -9.90
C ARG A 345 2.80 -14.37 -8.80
N PRO A 346 2.35 -14.32 -7.54
CA PRO A 346 3.24 -14.22 -6.40
C PRO A 346 4.26 -15.37 -6.35
N LEU A 347 5.46 -15.05 -5.89
CA LEU A 347 6.53 -16.02 -5.69
C LEU A 347 6.61 -16.39 -4.21
N SER A 348 6.74 -17.68 -3.91
CA SER A 348 6.70 -18.21 -2.54
C SER A 348 7.87 -17.76 -1.67
N TRP A 349 9.02 -17.48 -2.28
CA TRP A 349 10.26 -17.15 -1.59
C TRP A 349 10.52 -15.65 -1.45
N GLY A 350 9.74 -14.79 -2.13
CA GLY A 350 10.03 -13.35 -2.15
C GLY A 350 9.31 -12.54 -3.22
N ARG A 351 9.99 -11.51 -3.72
CA ARG A 351 9.47 -10.56 -4.72
C ARG A 351 10.49 -10.26 -5.80
N VAL A 352 10.02 -9.81 -6.95
CA VAL A 352 10.85 -9.40 -8.08
C VAL A 352 10.49 -8.00 -8.52
N THR A 353 11.50 -7.15 -8.69
CA THR A 353 11.39 -5.89 -9.43
C THR A 353 12.22 -6.00 -10.70
N ARG A 354 11.86 -5.23 -11.76
CA ARG A 354 12.61 -5.27 -13.03
C ARG A 354 13.12 -3.90 -13.45
N LYS A 355 14.28 -3.84 -14.11
CA LYS A 355 14.79 -2.63 -14.77
C LYS A 355 15.55 -3.02 -16.04
N GLY A 356 14.97 -2.73 -17.20
CA GLY A 356 15.53 -3.17 -18.48
C GLY A 356 15.67 -4.69 -18.55
N SER A 357 16.88 -5.18 -18.83
CA SER A 357 17.23 -6.60 -18.89
C SER A 357 17.70 -7.20 -17.55
N LYS A 358 17.42 -6.52 -16.42
CA LYS A 358 17.74 -7.01 -15.07
C LYS A 358 16.48 -7.33 -14.29
N LEU A 359 16.50 -8.46 -13.59
CA LEU A 359 15.56 -8.78 -12.52
C LEU A 359 16.29 -8.70 -11.19
N TYR A 360 15.68 -8.03 -10.21
CA TYR A 360 16.15 -7.99 -8.84
C TYR A 360 15.26 -8.89 -8.00
N LEU A 361 15.84 -9.96 -7.47
CA LEU A 361 15.17 -10.97 -6.65
C LEU A 361 15.35 -10.59 -5.18
N HIS A 362 14.29 -10.13 -4.55
CA HIS A 362 14.23 -9.80 -3.12
C HIS A 362 13.83 -11.05 -2.36
N VAL A 363 14.79 -11.72 -1.71
CA VAL A 363 14.57 -13.02 -1.09
C VAL A 363 14.07 -12.80 0.34
N PHE A 364 12.82 -13.16 0.61
CA PHE A 364 12.22 -13.07 1.94
C PHE A 364 12.41 -14.34 2.75
N ASP A 365 12.48 -15.49 2.08
CA ASP A 365 12.74 -16.77 2.69
C ASP A 365 14.09 -17.31 2.23
N THR A 366 15.11 -17.12 3.06
CA THR A 366 16.48 -17.63 2.85
C THR A 366 16.67 -19.05 3.40
N SER A 367 15.62 -19.68 3.95
CA SER A 367 15.70 -21.05 4.46
C SER A 367 15.70 -22.08 3.32
N GLN A 368 15.12 -21.74 2.17
CA GLN A 368 15.10 -22.58 0.98
C GLN A 368 16.48 -22.61 0.32
N PRO A 369 17.09 -23.79 0.08
CA PRO A 369 18.39 -23.87 -0.58
C PRO A 369 18.31 -23.49 -2.07
N ARG A 370 17.10 -23.52 -2.64
CA ARG A 370 16.84 -23.27 -4.05
C ARG A 370 15.56 -22.47 -4.21
N ILE A 371 15.59 -21.47 -5.09
CA ILE A 371 14.42 -20.71 -5.51
C ILE A 371 14.16 -20.91 -7.01
N VAL A 372 12.92 -20.72 -7.43
CA VAL A 372 12.49 -20.89 -8.83
C VAL A 372 11.83 -19.63 -9.35
N LEU A 373 12.17 -19.29 -10.59
CA LEU A 373 11.55 -18.25 -11.42
C LEU A 373 10.72 -18.96 -12.50
N PRO A 374 9.43 -19.18 -12.24
CA PRO A 374 8.59 -19.99 -13.09
C PRO A 374 8.35 -19.32 -14.44
N GLY A 375 8.48 -20.09 -15.53
CA GLY A 375 8.16 -19.64 -16.88
C GLY A 375 9.12 -18.62 -17.51
N LEU A 376 10.22 -18.25 -16.84
CA LEU A 376 11.23 -17.36 -17.42
C LEU A 376 11.91 -18.04 -18.61
N LYS A 377 11.75 -17.45 -19.81
CA LYS A 377 12.31 -17.96 -21.07
C LYS A 377 13.55 -17.22 -21.54
N THR A 378 13.69 -15.94 -21.19
CA THR A 378 14.86 -15.16 -21.62
C THR A 378 16.14 -15.77 -21.05
N ARG A 379 17.14 -15.94 -21.92
CA ARG A 379 18.44 -16.51 -21.57
C ARG A 379 19.12 -15.68 -20.46
N ILE A 380 19.70 -16.37 -19.50
CA ILE A 380 20.46 -15.78 -18.39
C ILE A 380 21.90 -15.53 -18.84
N LYS A 381 22.43 -14.34 -18.57
CA LYS A 381 23.85 -13.99 -18.71
C LYS A 381 24.63 -14.24 -17.43
N GLY A 382 24.02 -13.97 -16.29
CA GLY A 382 24.63 -14.20 -14.99
C GLY A 382 23.67 -13.91 -13.86
N ALA A 383 23.98 -14.46 -12.68
CA ALA A 383 23.30 -14.14 -11.44
C ALA A 383 24.32 -13.92 -10.33
N HIS A 384 24.11 -12.89 -9.53
CA HIS A 384 24.99 -12.54 -8.42
C HIS A 384 24.25 -11.73 -7.37
N THR A 385 24.76 -11.64 -6.14
CA THR A 385 24.22 -10.70 -5.15
C THR A 385 24.40 -9.26 -5.60
N LEU A 386 23.47 -8.36 -5.29
CA LEU A 386 23.57 -6.94 -5.66
C LEU A 386 24.77 -6.28 -4.98
N VAL A 387 24.99 -6.63 -3.71
CA VAL A 387 26.15 -6.23 -2.91
C VAL A 387 26.88 -7.45 -2.37
N GLY A 388 28.19 -7.31 -2.17
CA GLY A 388 29.00 -8.26 -1.44
C GLY A 388 28.91 -8.08 0.06
N TYR A 389 29.37 -9.08 0.82
CA TYR A 389 29.35 -9.03 2.29
C TYR A 389 30.74 -9.20 2.88
N SER A 390 31.14 -8.28 3.76
CA SER A 390 32.28 -8.48 4.68
C SER A 390 31.76 -9.03 6.00
N LYS A 391 32.50 -9.95 6.66
CA LYS A 391 32.14 -10.54 7.95
C LYS A 391 31.63 -9.49 8.97
N PRO A 392 30.69 -9.84 9.87
CA PRO A 392 30.25 -8.90 10.91
C PRO A 392 31.43 -8.50 11.79
N GLY A 393 31.72 -7.20 11.88
CA GLY A 393 32.42 -6.66 13.05
C GLY A 393 31.45 -6.70 14.22
N THR A 394 31.87 -7.24 15.36
CA THR A 394 31.05 -7.37 16.56
C THR A 394 30.43 -6.02 16.91
N LEU A 395 29.09 -5.97 17.01
CA LEU A 395 28.38 -4.77 17.42
C LEU A 395 28.62 -4.58 18.91
N GLN A 396 29.38 -3.55 19.29
CA GLN A 396 29.52 -3.15 20.68
C GLN A 396 28.67 -1.91 20.94
N ILE A 397 28.02 -1.90 22.09
CA ILE A 397 27.30 -0.73 22.60
C ILE A 397 28.15 -0.21 23.75
N ASP A 398 28.65 1.02 23.65
CA ASP A 398 29.39 1.62 24.74
C ASP A 398 28.45 2.02 25.89
N SER A 399 29.02 2.35 27.05
CA SER A 399 28.30 2.78 28.25
C SER A 399 27.52 4.09 28.10
N ARG A 400 27.58 4.75 26.94
CA ARG A 400 26.84 5.97 26.58
C ARG A 400 25.77 5.72 25.52
N GLY A 401 25.53 4.45 25.14
CA GLY A 401 24.54 4.07 24.13
C GLY A 401 25.01 4.26 22.68
N ASN A 402 26.28 4.59 22.45
CA ASN A 402 26.81 4.67 21.09
C ASN A 402 27.09 3.28 20.55
N ARG A 403 26.61 3.03 19.33
CA ARG A 403 26.87 1.78 18.60
C ARG A 403 28.25 1.87 17.93
N THR A 404 29.22 1.12 18.40
CA THR A 404 30.51 0.91 17.74
C THR A 404 30.56 -0.49 17.15
N GLY A 405 30.37 -0.58 15.83
CA GLY A 405 30.40 -1.80 15.03
C GLY A 405 29.85 -1.50 13.64
N SER A 406 30.69 -1.64 12.60
CA SER A 406 30.31 -1.32 11.23
C SER A 406 30.02 -2.61 10.46
N PHE A 407 28.81 -2.73 9.92
CA PHE A 407 28.58 -3.63 8.78
C PHE A 407 29.08 -2.88 7.55
N SER A 408 30.08 -3.43 6.86
CA SER A 408 30.50 -2.93 5.56
C SER A 408 29.96 -3.85 4.47
N PHE A 409 29.37 -3.27 3.44
CA PHE A 409 29.07 -4.01 2.22
C PHE A 409 30.37 -4.09 1.43
N SER A 410 30.77 -5.29 1.01
CA SER A 410 31.91 -5.42 0.11
C SER A 410 31.44 -5.15 -1.33
N LYS A 411 32.35 -4.68 -2.18
CA LYS A 411 32.08 -4.59 -3.62
C LYS A 411 32.08 -5.96 -4.31
N GLU A 412 32.55 -7.00 -3.62
CA GLU A 412 32.71 -8.34 -4.18
C GLU A 412 31.38 -9.11 -4.16
N ARG A 413 30.70 -9.11 -5.30
CA ARG A 413 29.42 -9.80 -5.50
C ARG A 413 29.61 -11.31 -5.47
N ILE A 414 28.71 -12.02 -4.79
CA ILE A 414 28.75 -13.47 -4.72
C ILE A 414 28.00 -14.03 -5.93
N PRO A 415 28.64 -14.85 -6.79
CA PRO A 415 27.96 -15.55 -7.87
C PRO A 415 26.85 -16.45 -7.33
N VAL A 416 25.70 -16.46 -7.98
CA VAL A 416 24.57 -17.32 -7.65
C VAL A 416 24.37 -18.30 -8.81
N PRO A 417 24.58 -19.61 -8.63
CA PRO A 417 24.34 -20.58 -9.69
C PRO A 417 22.88 -20.53 -10.14
N ALA A 418 22.66 -20.34 -11.44
CA ALA A 418 21.34 -20.32 -12.07
C ALA A 418 21.31 -21.31 -13.24
N VAL A 419 20.34 -22.22 -13.22
CA VAL A 419 20.19 -23.28 -14.24
C VAL A 419 18.77 -23.30 -14.78
N ALA A 420 18.65 -23.59 -16.07
CA ALA A 420 17.33 -23.86 -16.65
C ALA A 420 16.73 -25.12 -16.00
N SER A 421 15.42 -25.10 -15.77
CA SER A 421 14.64 -26.25 -15.30
C SER A 421 13.34 -26.36 -16.09
N PRO A 422 12.63 -27.50 -16.04
CA PRO A 422 11.33 -27.65 -16.69
C PRO A 422 10.31 -26.58 -16.28
N GLU A 423 10.39 -26.10 -15.04
CA GLU A 423 9.51 -25.08 -14.48
C GLU A 423 9.94 -23.64 -14.87
N GLY A 424 11.15 -23.43 -15.39
CA GLY A 424 11.69 -22.12 -15.74
C GLY A 424 13.18 -22.01 -15.42
N VAL A 425 13.53 -21.15 -14.46
CA VAL A 425 14.91 -20.96 -14.01
C VAL A 425 15.02 -21.22 -12.52
N ALA A 426 16.00 -22.01 -12.12
CA ALA A 426 16.29 -22.28 -10.73
C ALA A 426 17.61 -21.66 -10.28
N LEU A 427 17.62 -21.06 -9.08
CA LEU A 427 18.82 -20.51 -8.47
C LEU A 427 19.13 -21.24 -7.17
N THR A 428 20.41 -21.57 -6.95
CA THR A 428 20.90 -22.12 -5.67
C THR A 428 21.37 -20.99 -4.78
N LEU A 429 20.72 -20.82 -3.62
CA LEU A 429 21.02 -19.72 -2.71
C LEU A 429 22.34 -19.97 -1.95
N PRO A 430 23.31 -19.04 -1.97
CA PRO A 430 24.49 -19.14 -1.13
C PRO A 430 24.14 -19.11 0.37
N GLU A 431 24.80 -19.93 1.20
CA GLU A 431 24.52 -19.99 2.65
C GLU A 431 24.67 -18.63 3.34
N ARG A 432 25.62 -17.80 2.89
CA ARG A 432 25.87 -16.45 3.43
C ARG A 432 24.71 -15.47 3.26
N LEU A 433 23.66 -15.81 2.50
CA LEU A 433 22.46 -14.98 2.41
C LEU A 433 21.62 -15.01 3.69
N LYS A 434 21.74 -16.06 4.51
CA LYS A 434 20.98 -16.22 5.76
C LYS A 434 21.29 -15.14 6.81
N ASP A 435 22.45 -14.49 6.70
CA ASP A 435 22.87 -13.42 7.61
C ASP A 435 22.32 -12.03 7.23
N GLN A 436 21.57 -11.93 6.12
CA GLN A 436 21.04 -10.67 5.60
C GLN A 436 19.55 -10.55 5.88
N THR A 437 19.08 -9.36 6.26
CA THR A 437 17.66 -9.10 6.55
C THR A 437 16.76 -9.40 5.34
N ILE A 438 17.12 -8.86 4.17
CA ILE A 438 16.47 -9.16 2.87
C ILE A 438 17.56 -9.07 1.80
N PRO A 439 18.21 -10.18 1.44
CA PRO A 439 19.22 -10.17 0.38
C PRO A 439 18.58 -9.94 -0.99
N VAL A 440 19.33 -9.25 -1.86
CA VAL A 440 18.93 -9.01 -3.25
C VAL A 440 19.91 -9.69 -4.20
N ILE A 441 19.37 -10.52 -5.09
CA ILE A 441 20.11 -11.15 -6.20
C ILE A 441 19.76 -10.40 -7.48
N VAL A 442 20.76 -10.06 -8.29
CA VAL A 442 20.57 -9.53 -9.64
C VAL A 442 20.68 -10.70 -10.60
N LEU A 443 19.65 -10.87 -11.43
CA LEU A 443 19.66 -11.77 -12.58
C LEU A 443 19.76 -10.94 -13.86
N GLU A 444 20.87 -11.08 -14.57
CA GLU A 444 21.12 -10.40 -15.84
C GLU A 444 20.63 -11.27 -16.99
N LEU A 445 19.81 -10.68 -17.86
CA LEU A 445 19.18 -11.37 -18.98
C LEU A 445 19.78 -10.90 -20.31
N ASP A 446 19.73 -11.77 -21.31
CA ASP A 446 20.09 -11.47 -22.70
C ASP A 446 18.94 -10.78 -23.46
N GLY A 447 18.40 -9.72 -22.87
CA GLY A 447 17.25 -8.97 -23.39
C GLY A 447 16.17 -8.73 -22.32
N PRO A 448 15.04 -8.12 -22.70
CA PRO A 448 13.90 -7.96 -21.80
C PRO A 448 13.38 -9.30 -21.26
N PRO A 449 12.82 -9.33 -20.03
CA PRO A 449 12.26 -10.55 -19.47
C PRO A 449 11.01 -10.99 -20.25
N VAL A 450 11.03 -12.23 -20.72
CA VAL A 450 9.91 -12.96 -21.31
C VAL A 450 9.55 -14.06 -20.33
N VAL A 451 8.37 -13.94 -19.72
CA VAL A 451 7.83 -14.92 -18.77
C VAL A 451 6.56 -15.49 -19.37
N GLU A 452 6.56 -16.79 -19.64
CA GLU A 452 5.35 -17.51 -19.97
C GLU A 452 4.58 -17.84 -18.70
N ALA A 453 3.30 -17.47 -18.65
CA ALA A 453 2.45 -17.84 -17.53
C ALA A 453 2.35 -19.38 -17.45
N THR A 454 2.96 -19.97 -16.42
CA THR A 454 2.81 -21.39 -16.12
C THR A 454 1.48 -21.61 -15.40
N LEU A 455 0.51 -22.25 -16.03
CA LEU A 455 -0.73 -22.65 -15.37
C LEU A 455 -0.44 -23.76 -14.36
N PRO A 456 -1.11 -23.81 -13.18
CA PRO A 456 -0.99 -24.94 -12.28
C PRO A 456 -1.38 -26.20 -13.06
N SER A 457 -0.59 -27.24 -12.89
CA SER A 457 -0.78 -28.51 -13.56
C SER A 457 -0.66 -29.65 -12.56
N GLN A 458 -0.91 -30.85 -13.06
CA GLN A 458 -0.81 -32.07 -12.27
C GLN A 458 0.62 -32.26 -11.76
N ASP A 459 0.76 -32.51 -10.46
CA ASP A 459 2.01 -32.95 -9.85
C ASP A 459 2.34 -34.42 -10.18
N ALA A 460 3.39 -34.96 -9.57
CA ALA A 460 3.80 -36.36 -9.78
C ALA A 460 2.70 -37.37 -9.38
N GLN A 461 1.82 -36.98 -8.45
CA GLN A 461 0.67 -37.77 -7.98
C GLN A 461 -0.59 -37.50 -8.81
N GLY A 462 -0.51 -36.67 -9.85
CA GLY A 462 -1.64 -36.32 -10.70
C GLY A 462 -2.57 -35.25 -10.13
N THR A 463 -2.23 -34.64 -8.98
CA THR A 463 -3.06 -33.65 -8.29
C THR A 463 -2.78 -32.25 -8.83
N VAL A 464 -3.83 -31.47 -9.07
CA VAL A 464 -3.70 -30.02 -9.36
C VAL A 464 -3.99 -29.26 -8.07
N THR A 465 -3.07 -28.41 -7.63
CA THR A 465 -3.27 -27.54 -6.46
C THR A 465 -3.44 -26.09 -6.90
N LEU A 466 -4.56 -25.48 -6.50
CA LEU A 466 -4.94 -24.10 -6.81
C LEU A 466 -4.97 -23.31 -5.50
N VAL A 467 -3.96 -22.48 -5.26
CA VAL A 467 -3.77 -21.76 -3.98
C VAL A 467 -4.39 -20.36 -4.02
N ALA A 468 -4.81 -19.85 -2.87
CA ALA A 468 -5.42 -18.52 -2.73
C ALA A 468 -4.57 -17.39 -3.34
N ALA A 469 -3.25 -17.47 -3.23
CA ALA A 469 -2.32 -16.49 -3.78
C ALA A 469 -2.41 -16.36 -5.32
N ASP A 470 -2.83 -17.42 -6.01
CA ASP A 470 -2.92 -17.48 -7.47
C ASP A 470 -4.33 -17.15 -7.98
N ALA A 471 -5.26 -16.85 -7.08
CA ALA A 471 -6.65 -16.69 -7.43
C ALA A 471 -6.91 -15.33 -8.09
N LYS A 472 -7.69 -15.34 -9.17
CA LYS A 472 -8.35 -14.14 -9.68
C LYS A 472 -9.65 -13.94 -8.92
N ILE A 473 -9.77 -12.81 -8.25
CA ILE A 473 -10.94 -12.42 -7.48
C ILE A 473 -11.71 -11.36 -8.27
N GLU A 474 -12.98 -11.63 -8.54
CA GLU A 474 -13.89 -10.71 -9.22
C GLU A 474 -14.98 -10.32 -8.23
N GLY A 475 -15.04 -9.05 -7.84
CA GLY A 475 -15.93 -8.64 -6.75
C GLY A 475 -15.53 -7.32 -6.08
N GLY A 476 -16.16 -7.04 -4.94
CA GLY A 476 -15.91 -5.83 -4.14
C GLY A 476 -15.41 -6.07 -2.71
N THR A 477 -15.61 -7.27 -2.14
CA THR A 477 -15.33 -7.55 -0.72
C THR A 477 -14.28 -8.64 -0.51
N ALA A 478 -14.33 -9.73 -1.28
CA ALA A 478 -13.38 -10.82 -1.21
C ALA A 478 -11.97 -10.33 -1.57
N ARG A 479 -10.98 -10.74 -0.80
CA ARG A 479 -9.58 -10.36 -1.02
C ARG A 479 -8.62 -11.40 -0.48
N TYR A 480 -7.41 -11.42 -1.03
CA TYR A 480 -6.33 -12.26 -0.54
C TYR A 480 -5.73 -11.68 0.75
N GLU A 481 -5.83 -12.42 1.84
CA GLU A 481 -5.19 -12.14 3.13
C GLU A 481 -3.81 -12.83 3.16
N ALA A 482 -2.74 -12.09 2.86
CA ALA A 482 -1.39 -12.63 2.78
C ALA A 482 -0.91 -13.29 4.10
N GLU A 483 -1.29 -12.74 5.25
CA GLU A 483 -0.91 -13.26 6.58
C GLU A 483 -1.46 -14.66 6.85
N LYS A 484 -2.70 -14.93 6.41
CA LYS A 484 -3.36 -16.23 6.58
C LYS A 484 -3.20 -17.15 5.37
N ASN A 485 -2.66 -16.60 4.28
CA ASN A 485 -2.57 -17.19 2.95
C ASN A 485 -3.93 -17.70 2.44
N CYS A 486 -5.00 -16.93 2.62
CA CYS A 486 -6.35 -17.31 2.20
C CYS A 486 -7.07 -16.19 1.46
N ILE A 487 -8.13 -16.54 0.74
CA ILE A 487 -9.16 -15.58 0.33
C ILE A 487 -10.12 -15.43 1.50
N GLY A 488 -10.24 -14.21 2.01
CA GLY A 488 -11.15 -13.87 3.10
C GLY A 488 -11.85 -12.55 2.85
N TYR A 489 -12.50 -12.01 3.89
CA TYR A 489 -13.46 -10.90 3.77
C TYR A 489 -14.52 -11.14 2.69
N TRP A 490 -14.82 -12.40 2.39
CA TRP A 490 -15.78 -12.77 1.37
C TRP A 490 -17.19 -12.54 1.92
N THR A 491 -17.66 -11.30 1.87
CA THR A 491 -18.89 -10.85 2.52
C THR A 491 -20.00 -10.49 1.53
N ASP A 492 -19.71 -10.44 0.23
CA ASP A 492 -20.70 -10.34 -0.86
C ASP A 492 -20.74 -11.65 -1.66
N ILE A 493 -21.94 -12.21 -1.84
CA ILE A 493 -22.16 -13.44 -2.63
C ILE A 493 -21.98 -13.21 -4.13
N LYS A 494 -21.93 -11.94 -4.59
CA LYS A 494 -21.60 -11.59 -5.97
C LYS A 494 -20.11 -11.74 -6.27
N ASP A 495 -19.28 -11.79 -5.24
CA ASP A 495 -17.85 -11.98 -5.41
C ASP A 495 -17.55 -13.42 -5.78
N THR A 496 -16.67 -13.61 -6.76
CA THR A 496 -16.24 -14.93 -7.22
C THR A 496 -14.72 -15.05 -7.18
N VAL A 497 -14.26 -16.28 -6.96
CA VAL A 497 -12.83 -16.62 -6.91
C VAL A 497 -12.55 -17.65 -7.98
N SER A 498 -11.50 -17.46 -8.77
CA SER A 498 -11.22 -18.31 -9.92
C SER A 498 -9.74 -18.56 -10.17
N TRP A 499 -9.46 -19.69 -10.82
CA TRP A 499 -8.11 -20.07 -11.24
C TRP A 499 -8.14 -20.61 -12.66
N GLU A 500 -7.12 -20.27 -13.44
CA GLU A 500 -6.81 -20.98 -14.67
C GLU A 500 -5.81 -22.09 -14.37
N PHE A 501 -6.05 -23.29 -14.91
CA PHE A 501 -5.17 -24.45 -14.75
C PHE A 501 -5.12 -25.29 -16.01
N GLN A 502 -4.18 -26.23 -16.07
CA GLN A 502 -4.02 -27.13 -17.20
C GLN A 502 -3.93 -28.58 -16.75
N LEU A 503 -4.56 -29.47 -17.52
CA LEU A 503 -4.42 -30.91 -17.37
C LEU A 503 -3.57 -31.44 -18.52
N THR A 504 -2.53 -32.20 -18.16
CA THR A 504 -1.64 -32.88 -19.10
C THR A 504 -2.04 -34.35 -19.30
N LYS A 505 -2.85 -34.89 -18.39
CA LYS A 505 -3.43 -36.24 -18.45
C LYS A 505 -4.93 -36.16 -18.15
N PRO A 506 -5.79 -36.85 -18.91
CA PRO A 506 -7.21 -36.89 -18.62
C PRO A 506 -7.47 -37.67 -17.33
N GLY A 507 -8.59 -37.42 -16.66
CA GLY A 507 -8.95 -38.15 -15.45
C GLY A 507 -10.26 -37.69 -14.81
N ASN A 508 -10.74 -38.48 -13.86
CA ASN A 508 -11.77 -38.05 -12.92
C ASN A 508 -11.09 -37.35 -11.74
N PHE A 509 -11.70 -36.27 -11.24
CA PHE A 509 -11.14 -35.51 -10.14
C PHE A 509 -12.18 -35.24 -9.07
N ILE A 510 -11.78 -35.37 -7.81
CA ILE A 510 -12.55 -34.93 -6.65
C ILE A 510 -11.94 -33.64 -6.10
N PRO A 511 -12.71 -32.54 -6.03
CA PRO A 511 -12.27 -31.32 -5.38
C PRO A 511 -12.16 -31.47 -3.87
N GLU A 512 -11.03 -31.03 -3.32
CA GLU A 512 -10.83 -30.82 -1.89
C GLU A 512 -10.56 -29.35 -1.62
N LEU A 513 -11.35 -28.73 -0.75
CA LEU A 513 -11.17 -27.33 -0.36
C LEU A 513 -10.51 -27.28 1.00
N GLN A 514 -9.44 -26.50 1.15
CA GLN A 514 -8.92 -26.14 2.46
C GLN A 514 -9.56 -24.81 2.88
N LEU A 515 -10.51 -24.86 3.81
CA LEU A 515 -11.30 -23.69 4.21
C LEU A 515 -11.47 -23.58 5.72
N ALA A 516 -11.80 -22.38 6.22
CA ALA A 516 -12.10 -22.09 7.62
C ALA A 516 -13.34 -21.19 7.72
N ALA A 517 -14.21 -21.46 8.69
CA ALA A 517 -15.39 -20.67 8.97
C ALA A 517 -15.88 -20.92 10.42
N PRO A 518 -16.28 -19.87 11.16
CA PRO A 518 -16.94 -20.04 12.44
C PRO A 518 -18.35 -20.59 12.26
N ARG A 519 -18.95 -21.07 13.35
CA ARG A 519 -20.34 -21.53 13.41
C ARG A 519 -21.36 -20.58 12.77
N SER A 520 -21.17 -19.27 12.87
CA SER A 520 -22.07 -18.28 12.30
C SER A 520 -22.11 -18.27 10.76
N ALA A 521 -21.03 -18.72 10.11
CA ALA A 521 -20.93 -18.84 8.66
C ALA A 521 -21.23 -20.26 8.15
N ALA A 522 -21.32 -21.25 9.05
CA ALA A 522 -21.63 -22.63 8.69
C ALA A 522 -22.98 -22.73 7.97
N GLY A 523 -23.05 -23.63 6.99
CA GLY A 523 -24.21 -23.79 6.11
C GLY A 523 -24.26 -22.83 4.93
N ALA A 524 -23.28 -21.92 4.78
CA ALA A 524 -23.12 -21.16 3.53
C ALA A 524 -22.99 -22.13 2.34
N GLN A 525 -23.80 -21.91 1.31
CA GLN A 525 -23.83 -22.72 0.10
C GLN A 525 -22.87 -22.13 -0.92
N TYR A 526 -22.15 -23.00 -1.64
CA TYR A 526 -21.30 -22.61 -2.76
C TYR A 526 -21.31 -23.65 -3.86
N THR A 527 -20.97 -23.21 -5.07
CA THR A 527 -20.76 -24.07 -6.23
C THR A 527 -19.32 -23.92 -6.71
N LEU A 528 -18.70 -25.05 -7.04
CA LEU A 528 -17.44 -25.10 -7.76
C LEU A 528 -17.72 -25.48 -9.21
N GLU A 529 -17.33 -24.62 -10.15
CA GLU A 529 -17.53 -24.84 -11.60
C GLU A 529 -16.18 -25.00 -12.30
N VAL A 530 -16.02 -26.07 -13.08
CA VAL A 530 -14.90 -26.24 -14.02
C VAL A 530 -15.43 -26.11 -15.44
N ARG A 531 -14.87 -25.19 -16.22
CA ARG A 531 -15.35 -24.86 -17.59
C ARG A 531 -14.31 -25.16 -18.67
N THR A 532 -14.73 -25.81 -19.75
CA THR A 532 -13.98 -25.94 -21.03
C THR A 532 -14.87 -26.02 -22.24
N GLY A 533 -14.60 -25.21 -23.28
CA GLY A 533 -15.17 -25.42 -24.61
C GLY A 533 -16.71 -25.52 -24.67
N GLY A 534 -17.42 -24.88 -23.74
CA GLY A 534 -18.89 -24.93 -23.61
C GLY A 534 -19.42 -25.91 -22.56
N THR A 535 -18.64 -26.89 -22.10
CA THR A 535 -19.02 -27.83 -21.04
C THR A 535 -18.72 -27.27 -19.66
N VAL A 536 -19.64 -27.45 -18.71
CA VAL A 536 -19.49 -27.02 -17.32
C VAL A 536 -19.73 -28.21 -16.38
N THR A 537 -18.71 -28.60 -15.64
CA THR A 537 -18.83 -29.57 -14.54
C THR A 537 -19.00 -28.81 -13.23
N ARG A 538 -19.98 -29.20 -12.41
CA ARG A 538 -20.36 -28.48 -11.19
C ARG A 538 -20.39 -29.39 -9.97
N TRP A 539 -19.79 -28.93 -8.89
CA TRP A 539 -19.93 -29.51 -7.55
C TRP A 539 -20.63 -28.50 -6.64
N SER A 540 -21.43 -28.99 -5.71
CA SER A 540 -22.06 -28.16 -4.68
C SER A 540 -21.52 -28.55 -3.32
N GLY A 541 -21.32 -27.55 -2.46
CA GLY A 541 -20.81 -27.75 -1.11
C GLY A 541 -21.52 -26.87 -0.10
N LEU A 542 -21.43 -27.30 1.16
CA LEU A 542 -21.79 -26.51 2.34
C LEU A 542 -20.51 -26.20 3.11
N VAL A 543 -20.41 -24.97 3.61
CA VAL A 543 -19.32 -24.59 4.52
C VAL A 543 -19.59 -25.23 5.89
N PRO A 544 -18.71 -26.11 6.42
CA PRO A 544 -18.82 -26.63 7.78
C PRO A 544 -18.46 -25.57 8.83
N ASP A 545 -18.87 -25.83 10.08
CA ASP A 545 -18.31 -25.15 11.25
C ASP A 545 -16.91 -25.71 11.52
N THR A 546 -15.88 -24.91 11.27
CA THR A 546 -14.49 -25.31 11.55
C THR A 546 -13.97 -24.74 12.87
N GLY A 547 -14.81 -24.00 13.62
CA GLY A 547 -14.47 -23.33 14.88
C GLY A 547 -14.33 -21.82 14.73
N ASP A 548 -13.34 -21.36 13.95
CA ASP A 548 -13.08 -19.94 13.70
C ASP A 548 -12.52 -19.67 12.29
N TRP A 549 -12.22 -18.40 11.98
CA TRP A 549 -11.69 -17.96 10.69
C TRP A 549 -10.25 -18.40 10.37
N ASN A 550 -9.55 -19.03 11.32
CA ASN A 550 -8.17 -19.50 11.21
C ASN A 550 -8.04 -21.03 11.33
N ALA A 551 -9.08 -21.71 11.79
CA ALA A 551 -9.12 -23.16 11.95
C ALA A 551 -9.39 -23.87 10.62
N PHE A 552 -8.39 -23.92 9.74
CA PHE A 552 -8.54 -24.51 8.41
C PHE A 552 -8.68 -26.03 8.43
N GLN A 553 -9.71 -26.54 7.77
CA GLN A 553 -9.98 -27.96 7.59
C GLN A 553 -10.11 -28.30 6.10
N THR A 554 -9.92 -29.58 5.77
CA THR A 554 -10.12 -30.08 4.40
C THR A 554 -11.54 -30.57 4.23
N VAL A 555 -12.26 -30.03 3.25
CA VAL A 555 -13.61 -30.42 2.86
C VAL A 555 -13.55 -31.10 1.51
N VAL A 556 -13.98 -32.36 1.45
CA VAL A 556 -14.02 -33.15 0.22
C VAL A 556 -15.43 -33.05 -0.38
N LEU A 557 -15.54 -32.66 -1.65
CA LEU A 557 -16.83 -32.60 -2.33
C LEU A 557 -17.25 -33.96 -2.87
N ALA A 558 -18.53 -34.28 -2.78
CA ALA A 558 -19.08 -35.47 -3.42
C ALA A 558 -19.00 -35.36 -4.94
N PRO A 559 -18.77 -36.46 -5.68
CA PRO A 559 -18.84 -36.45 -7.14
C PRO A 559 -20.17 -35.89 -7.64
N PRO A 560 -20.18 -35.16 -8.76
CA PRO A 560 -21.40 -34.61 -9.31
C PRO A 560 -22.20 -35.72 -10.00
N PRO A 561 -23.52 -35.56 -10.16
CA PRO A 561 -24.32 -36.52 -10.92
C PRO A 561 -23.91 -36.51 -12.40
N GLY A 562 -23.70 -37.69 -12.97
CA GLY A 562 -23.31 -37.86 -14.39
C GLY A 562 -21.79 -37.90 -14.63
N PRO A 563 -21.34 -37.95 -15.90
CA PRO A 563 -19.92 -37.99 -16.23
C PRO A 563 -19.22 -36.65 -15.92
N TYR A 564 -18.08 -36.72 -15.24
CA TYR A 564 -17.29 -35.53 -14.84
C TYR A 564 -15.79 -35.65 -15.16
N ALA A 565 -15.44 -36.60 -16.04
CA ALA A 565 -14.08 -36.75 -16.53
C ALA A 565 -13.62 -35.47 -17.23
N LEU A 566 -12.43 -35.01 -16.88
CA LEU A 566 -11.79 -33.88 -17.53
C LEU A 566 -10.73 -34.40 -18.50
N GLY A 567 -10.76 -33.91 -19.74
CA GLY A 567 -9.77 -34.20 -20.77
C GLY A 567 -8.43 -33.49 -20.55
N VAL A 568 -7.52 -33.66 -21.51
CA VAL A 568 -6.31 -32.83 -21.61
C VAL A 568 -6.72 -31.45 -22.13
N GLY A 569 -6.24 -30.38 -21.49
CA GLY A 569 -6.60 -29.03 -21.91
C GLY A 569 -6.37 -27.97 -20.84
N ARG A 570 -6.81 -26.75 -21.15
CA ARG A 570 -6.82 -25.60 -20.24
C ARG A 570 -8.23 -25.39 -19.70
N TYR A 571 -8.32 -25.12 -18.41
CA TYR A 571 -9.55 -25.08 -17.64
C TYR A 571 -9.61 -23.81 -16.79
N VAL A 572 -10.83 -23.33 -16.54
CA VAL A 572 -11.08 -22.34 -15.48
C VAL A 572 -11.91 -22.99 -14.39
N LEU A 573 -11.41 -22.97 -13.16
CA LEU A 573 -12.14 -23.33 -11.96
C LEU A 573 -12.68 -22.07 -11.29
N ARG A 574 -13.97 -22.04 -10.94
CA ARG A 574 -14.63 -20.93 -10.23
C ARG A 574 -15.30 -21.44 -8.97
N VAL A 575 -15.12 -20.74 -7.86
CA VAL A 575 -15.89 -20.91 -6.63
C VAL A 575 -16.88 -19.75 -6.53
N ILE A 576 -18.16 -20.09 -6.47
CA ILE A 576 -19.29 -19.15 -6.54
C ILE A 576 -20.17 -19.35 -5.31
N PRO A 577 -20.17 -18.41 -4.35
CA PRO A 577 -21.09 -18.44 -3.22
C PRO A 577 -22.54 -18.32 -3.69
N LYS A 578 -23.44 -18.94 -2.95
CA LYS A 578 -24.89 -18.89 -3.16
C LYS A 578 -25.61 -18.27 -1.98
N THR A 579 -25.13 -18.52 -0.77
CA THR A 579 -25.70 -17.95 0.46
C THR A 579 -24.59 -17.48 1.40
N LYS A 580 -24.95 -16.57 2.33
CA LYS A 580 -24.06 -16.05 3.38
C LYS A 580 -24.87 -15.85 4.67
N PRO A 581 -25.05 -16.90 5.49
CA PRO A 581 -25.88 -16.84 6.70
C PRO A 581 -25.26 -15.98 7.82
N GLY A 582 -23.94 -15.76 7.80
CA GLY A 582 -23.20 -15.00 8.82
C GLY A 582 -22.45 -13.79 8.26
N GLU A 583 -21.37 -13.43 8.95
CA GLU A 583 -20.56 -12.26 8.61
C GLU A 583 -19.85 -12.42 7.24
N GLY A 584 -19.40 -13.63 6.92
CA GLY A 584 -18.75 -13.99 5.66
C GLY A 584 -19.16 -15.37 5.13
N VAL A 585 -18.70 -15.71 3.92
CA VAL A 585 -18.92 -17.01 3.28
C VAL A 585 -17.96 -18.06 3.86
N MET A 586 -16.65 -17.86 3.70
CA MET A 586 -15.58 -18.72 4.21
C MET A 586 -14.23 -18.00 4.06
N ASN A 587 -13.21 -18.44 4.80
CA ASN A 587 -11.82 -18.25 4.43
C ASN A 587 -11.34 -19.44 3.61
N LEU A 588 -10.85 -19.23 2.39
CA LEU A 588 -10.45 -20.30 1.46
C LEU A 588 -8.95 -20.24 1.16
N ARG A 589 -8.18 -21.27 1.55
CA ARG A 589 -6.73 -21.37 1.29
C ARG A 589 -6.40 -21.99 -0.06
N SER A 590 -7.11 -23.03 -0.44
CA SER A 590 -6.84 -23.74 -1.68
C SER A 590 -7.99 -24.62 -2.12
N VAL A 591 -7.97 -24.97 -3.41
CA VAL A 591 -8.74 -26.05 -4.01
C VAL A 591 -7.74 -27.04 -4.62
N ARG A 592 -7.83 -28.32 -4.25
CA ARG A 592 -7.08 -29.40 -4.89
C ARG A 592 -8.00 -30.27 -5.72
N LEU A 593 -7.62 -30.55 -6.96
CA LEU A 593 -8.28 -31.55 -7.79
C LEU A 593 -7.48 -32.85 -7.69
N LYS A 594 -7.93 -33.77 -6.84
CA LYS A 594 -7.28 -35.08 -6.68
C LYS A 594 -7.81 -36.08 -7.69
N PRO A 595 -6.94 -36.82 -8.40
CA PRO A 595 -7.37 -37.87 -9.29
C PRO A 595 -8.03 -39.02 -8.52
N VAL A 596 -9.04 -39.66 -9.11
CA VAL A 596 -9.73 -40.85 -8.58
C VAL A 596 -9.81 -41.99 -9.56
#